data_AF-A0A6L4Z3G5-F1
#
_entry.id   AF-A0A6L4Z3G5-F1
#
_cell.length_a   1.000
_cell.length_b   1.000
_cell.length_c   1.000
_cell.angle_alpha   90.00
_cell.angle_beta   90.00
_cell.angle_gamma   90.00
#
_symmetry.space_group_name_H-M   'P 1'
#
loop_
_entity.id
_entity.type
_entity.pdbx_description
1 polymer ?
#
loop_
_entity_poly.entity_id
_entity_poly.type
_entity_poly.pdbx_seq_one_letter_code
_entity_poly.pdbx_strand_id
1 'polypeptide(L)'
;MSSLNIERKKLLGGNEDEIRQLPKWAATLVRKYNSGEASRFLLYHNIYDLIWLKNSYSNLIGFLGYLLKDRNFLLYNRSNGIQASKKDLLFEMERVFNADARVSDPLAATKKQMNITPMLPRDPARAIPYIEQFFYEQWRTDNPEGEQVFGECGVVINFLESIIPAGEVGYMSGEDRNLWVTLQKWITTTQDKPAHNPIIFITESVSDVTQRIRENPRLVNIEIPYPDYEERNEPSNSL
;
A
#
# COMPACT_ATOMS: atom_id res chain seq x y z
N MET A 1 -10.36 12.63 -29.20
CA MET A 1 -9.57 12.51 -27.96
C MET A 1 -9.27 11.04 -27.75
N SER A 2 -8.10 10.59 -28.22
CA SER A 2 -7.67 9.19 -28.17
C SER A 2 -7.62 8.73 -26.71
N SER A 3 -8.54 7.84 -26.33
CA SER A 3 -8.45 7.09 -25.09
C SER A 3 -7.21 6.21 -25.20
N LEU A 4 -6.09 6.68 -24.64
CA LEU A 4 -4.90 5.88 -24.39
C LEU A 4 -5.35 4.71 -23.50
N ASN A 5 -5.60 3.56 -24.14
CA ASN A 5 -5.93 2.31 -23.48
C ASN A 5 -4.62 1.78 -22.86
N ILE A 6 -4.24 2.36 -21.72
CA ILE A 6 -3.05 1.96 -20.98
C ILE A 6 -3.41 0.66 -20.28
N GLU A 7 -2.79 -0.42 -20.74
CA GLU A 7 -2.94 -1.74 -20.13
C GLU A 7 -2.40 -1.69 -18.70
N ARG A 8 -3.30 -1.87 -17.73
CA ARG A 8 -2.96 -1.93 -16.31
C ARG A 8 -1.98 -3.08 -16.07
N LYS A 9 -0.86 -2.84 -15.39
CA LYS A 9 0.03 -3.96 -15.01
C LYS A 9 -0.74 -4.91 -14.09
N LYS A 10 -0.55 -6.22 -14.25
CA LYS A 10 -1.15 -7.26 -13.39
C LYS A 10 -0.44 -7.34 -12.03
N LEU A 11 -1.13 -7.80 -10.99
CA LEU A 11 -0.53 -8.31 -9.74
C LEU A 11 -0.13 -9.74 -9.99
N LEU A 12 1.16 -10.07 -9.85
CA LEU A 12 1.78 -11.32 -10.29
C LEU A 12 1.41 -11.64 -11.77
N GLY A 13 2.41 -11.76 -12.66
CA GLY A 13 2.18 -11.99 -14.09
C GLY A 13 1.02 -12.96 -14.39
N GLY A 14 0.22 -12.67 -15.42
CA GLY A 14 -1.11 -13.28 -15.65
C GLY A 14 -1.14 -14.77 -16.03
N ASN A 15 -0.19 -15.56 -15.55
CA ASN A 15 -0.11 -16.99 -15.66
C ASN A 15 -1.03 -17.64 -14.61
N GLU A 16 -2.11 -18.28 -15.06
CA GLU A 16 -3.09 -18.92 -14.18
C GLU A 16 -2.49 -20.09 -13.38
N ASP A 17 -1.44 -20.75 -13.88
CA ASP A 17 -0.78 -21.85 -13.16
C ASP A 17 0.01 -21.33 -11.95
N GLU A 18 0.64 -20.16 -12.06
CA GLU A 18 1.29 -19.49 -10.92
C GLU A 18 0.25 -19.05 -9.88
N ILE A 19 -0.91 -18.54 -10.34
CA ILE A 19 -2.02 -18.11 -9.46
C ILE A 19 -2.64 -19.30 -8.72
N ARG A 20 -2.75 -20.46 -9.37
CA ARG A 20 -3.30 -21.70 -8.76
C ARG A 20 -2.43 -22.26 -7.64
N GLN A 21 -1.13 -21.95 -7.65
CA GLN A 21 -0.18 -22.39 -6.63
C GLN A 21 -0.20 -21.48 -5.39
N LEU A 22 -0.81 -20.30 -5.46
CA LEU A 22 -0.95 -19.43 -4.31
C LEU A 22 -1.98 -19.97 -3.31
N PRO A 23 -1.85 -19.65 -2.01
CA PRO A 23 -2.93 -19.79 -1.06
C PRO A 23 -4.24 -19.19 -1.60
N LYS A 24 -5.37 -19.83 -1.31
CA LYS A 24 -6.68 -19.45 -1.89
C LYS A 24 -7.02 -17.96 -1.72
N TRP A 25 -6.69 -17.39 -0.56
CA TRP A 25 -6.90 -15.96 -0.26
C TRP A 25 -6.05 -15.05 -1.17
N ALA A 26 -4.79 -15.41 -1.42
CA ALA A 26 -3.87 -14.67 -2.27
C ALA A 26 -4.25 -14.78 -3.74
N ALA A 27 -4.62 -15.99 -4.19
CA ALA A 27 -5.15 -16.21 -5.53
C ALA A 27 -6.42 -15.38 -5.78
N THR A 28 -7.28 -15.23 -4.77
CA THR A 28 -8.49 -14.38 -4.83
C THR A 28 -8.13 -12.91 -5.00
N LEU A 29 -7.18 -12.40 -4.21
CA LEU A 29 -6.68 -11.02 -4.34
C LEU A 29 -6.16 -10.76 -5.77
N VAL A 30 -5.29 -11.65 -6.26
CA VAL A 30 -4.67 -11.53 -7.58
C VAL A 30 -5.72 -11.53 -8.69
N ARG A 31 -6.68 -12.47 -8.67
CA ARG A 31 -7.74 -12.56 -9.69
C ARG A 31 -8.65 -11.32 -9.71
N LYS A 32 -9.07 -10.83 -8.53
CA LYS A 32 -9.90 -9.63 -8.41
C LYS A 32 -9.17 -8.39 -8.91
N TYR A 33 -7.88 -8.28 -8.64
CA TYR A 33 -7.08 -7.19 -9.17
C TYR A 33 -6.90 -7.30 -10.69
N ASN A 34 -6.48 -8.46 -11.20
CA ASN A 34 -6.12 -8.64 -12.60
C ASN A 34 -7.34 -8.52 -13.54
N SER A 35 -8.53 -8.86 -13.06
CA SER A 35 -9.79 -8.66 -13.80
C SER A 35 -10.30 -7.22 -13.79
N GLY A 36 -9.73 -6.34 -12.96
CA GLY A 36 -10.23 -4.98 -12.76
C GLY A 36 -11.39 -4.87 -11.76
N GLU A 37 -11.84 -5.97 -11.16
CA GLU A 37 -12.94 -5.99 -10.20
C GLU A 37 -12.63 -5.14 -8.95
N ALA A 38 -11.39 -5.20 -8.46
CA ALA A 38 -10.96 -4.45 -7.29
C ALA A 38 -9.51 -3.95 -7.40
N SER A 39 -9.15 -2.97 -6.56
CA SER A 39 -7.73 -2.70 -6.25
C SER A 39 -7.46 -2.33 -4.80
N ARG A 40 -8.48 -2.38 -3.96
CA ARG A 40 -8.47 -1.93 -2.57
C ARG A 40 -8.82 -3.17 -1.77
N PHE A 41 -7.90 -3.61 -0.93
CA PHE A 41 -8.04 -4.84 -0.18
C PHE A 41 -7.79 -4.58 1.29
N LEU A 42 -8.56 -5.23 2.16
CA LEU A 42 -8.28 -5.33 3.58
C LEU A 42 -7.97 -6.78 3.90
N LEU A 43 -6.71 -7.06 4.19
CA LEU A 43 -6.25 -8.36 4.68
C LEU A 43 -6.40 -8.40 6.18
N TYR A 44 -6.92 -9.51 6.72
CA TYR A 44 -7.13 -9.64 8.14
C TYR A 44 -6.99 -11.05 8.69
N HIS A 45 -7.01 -11.17 10.01
CA HIS A 45 -6.91 -12.40 10.79
C HIS A 45 -5.47 -12.92 10.91
N ASN A 46 -5.09 -13.98 10.21
CA ASN A 46 -3.81 -14.64 10.41
C ASN A 46 -2.61 -13.92 9.74
N ILE A 47 -2.37 -12.67 10.13
CA ILE A 47 -1.40 -11.76 9.49
C ILE A 47 0.06 -11.97 9.95
N TYR A 48 0.28 -12.70 11.04
CA TYR A 48 1.60 -12.89 11.66
C TYR A 48 2.27 -14.24 11.31
N ASP A 49 1.50 -15.20 10.82
CA ASP A 49 2.03 -16.51 10.43
C ASP A 49 2.92 -16.41 9.19
N LEU A 50 3.75 -17.45 9.04
CA LEU A 50 4.59 -17.63 7.87
C LEU A 50 3.80 -18.31 6.75
N ILE A 51 4.00 -17.81 5.54
CA ILE A 51 3.38 -18.29 4.32
C ILE A 51 4.47 -18.98 3.50
N TRP A 52 4.19 -20.21 3.04
CA TRP A 52 5.08 -20.90 2.13
C TRP A 52 5.10 -20.22 0.77
N LEU A 53 6.29 -19.91 0.28
CA LEU A 53 6.52 -19.24 -0.99
C LEU A 53 7.89 -19.62 -1.56
N LYS A 54 7.93 -20.15 -2.78
CA LYS A 54 9.18 -20.40 -3.51
C LYS A 54 10.20 -21.24 -2.75
N ASN A 55 9.75 -22.34 -2.14
CA ASN A 55 10.54 -23.20 -1.26
C ASN A 55 11.08 -22.54 0.02
N SER A 56 10.47 -21.44 0.46
CA SER A 56 10.85 -20.76 1.70
C SER A 56 9.63 -20.23 2.45
N TYR A 57 9.74 -20.12 3.76
CA TYR A 57 8.73 -19.42 4.56
C TYR A 57 8.97 -17.91 4.50
N SER A 58 7.93 -17.15 4.19
CA SER A 58 7.95 -15.69 4.14
C SER A 58 6.84 -15.12 5.02
N ASN A 59 7.10 -13.99 5.68
CA ASN A 59 6.03 -13.27 6.37
C ASN A 59 5.09 -12.59 5.35
N LEU A 60 3.94 -12.10 5.82
CA LEU A 60 2.94 -11.46 4.95
C LEU A 60 3.51 -10.32 4.10
N ILE A 61 4.37 -9.46 4.68
CA ILE A 61 4.96 -8.33 3.94
C ILE A 61 5.89 -8.82 2.81
N GLY A 62 6.74 -9.81 3.09
CA GLY A 62 7.59 -10.43 2.08
C GLY A 62 6.78 -11.12 0.98
N PHE A 63 5.70 -11.80 1.35
CA PHE A 63 4.76 -12.41 0.41
C PHE A 63 4.04 -11.37 -0.46
N LEU A 64 3.58 -10.25 0.10
CA LEU A 64 3.03 -9.15 -0.69
C LEU A 64 4.06 -8.52 -1.63
N GLY A 65 5.31 -8.40 -1.17
CA GLY A 65 6.43 -7.98 -2.02
C GLY A 65 6.62 -8.89 -3.23
N TYR A 66 6.40 -10.20 -3.06
CA TYR A 66 6.39 -11.14 -4.17
C TYR A 66 5.23 -10.92 -5.15
N LEU A 67 3.99 -10.72 -4.66
CA LEU A 67 2.84 -10.42 -5.51
C LEU A 67 3.01 -9.10 -6.28
N LEU A 68 3.73 -8.14 -5.68
CA LEU A 68 3.99 -6.81 -6.22
C LEU A 68 5.32 -6.71 -6.97
N LYS A 69 6.02 -7.82 -7.25
CA LYS A 69 7.39 -7.83 -7.80
C LYS A 69 7.58 -7.03 -9.11
N ASP A 70 6.52 -6.96 -9.93
CA ASP A 70 6.55 -6.28 -11.24
C ASP A 70 6.25 -4.78 -11.17
N ARG A 71 6.11 -4.22 -9.96
CA ARG A 71 5.85 -2.81 -9.72
C ARG A 71 6.61 -2.26 -8.51
N ASN A 72 6.63 -0.95 -8.41
CA ASN A 72 7.07 -0.29 -7.20
C ASN A 72 5.96 -0.35 -6.14
N PHE A 73 6.32 -0.37 -4.86
CA PHE A 73 5.33 -0.23 -3.80
C PHE A 73 5.91 0.46 -2.57
N LEU A 74 5.04 1.14 -1.85
CA LEU A 74 5.33 1.74 -0.56
C LEU A 74 4.73 0.89 0.54
N LEU A 75 5.42 0.82 1.67
CA LEU A 75 4.93 0.21 2.90
C LEU A 75 4.90 1.28 3.98
N TYR A 76 3.81 1.37 4.72
CA TYR A 76 3.72 2.27 5.86
C TYR A 76 3.16 1.55 7.08
N ASN A 77 3.77 1.82 8.23
CA ASN A 77 3.15 1.62 9.52
C ASN A 77 3.64 2.71 10.49
N ARG A 78 2.90 2.93 11.57
CA ARG A 78 3.20 4.00 12.53
C ARG A 78 4.58 3.87 13.19
N SER A 79 5.10 2.65 13.37
CA SER A 79 6.39 2.40 14.02
C SER A 79 7.57 2.68 13.09
N ASN A 80 7.55 2.14 11.88
CA ASN A 80 8.66 2.22 10.92
C ASN A 80 8.59 3.47 10.03
N GLY A 81 7.41 4.09 9.92
CA GLY A 81 7.15 5.15 8.95
C GLY A 81 7.05 4.61 7.53
N ILE A 82 7.40 5.46 6.57
CA ILE A 82 7.37 5.15 5.14
C ILE A 82 8.60 4.32 4.76
N GLN A 83 8.36 3.22 4.08
CA GLN A 83 9.35 2.33 3.49
C GLN A 83 9.00 2.12 2.01
N ALA A 84 9.97 1.68 1.22
CA ALA A 84 9.79 1.49 -0.22
C ALA A 84 10.35 0.13 -0.65
N SER A 85 9.79 -0.43 -1.73
CA SER A 85 10.25 -1.69 -2.32
C SER A 85 11.66 -1.61 -2.92
N LYS A 86 12.10 -0.41 -3.31
CA LYS A 86 13.42 -0.14 -3.89
C LYS A 86 14.06 1.07 -3.22
N LYS A 87 15.39 1.05 -3.11
CA LYS A 87 16.16 2.16 -2.54
C LYS A 87 16.00 3.45 -3.33
N ASP A 88 15.98 3.37 -4.65
CA ASP A 88 15.84 4.56 -5.52
C ASP A 88 14.48 5.24 -5.33
N LEU A 89 13.42 4.46 -5.11
CA LEU A 89 12.09 4.99 -4.80
C LEU A 89 12.09 5.72 -3.46
N LEU A 90 12.71 5.15 -2.43
CA LEU A 90 12.83 5.79 -1.12
C LEU A 90 13.64 7.10 -1.21
N PHE A 91 14.77 7.06 -1.93
CA PHE A 91 15.62 8.21 -2.15
C PHE A 91 14.87 9.33 -2.87
N GLU A 92 14.05 9.01 -3.87
CA GLU A 92 13.23 9.99 -4.55
C GLU A 92 12.19 10.62 -3.63
N MET A 93 11.49 9.82 -2.81
CA MET A 93 10.57 10.36 -1.81
C MET A 93 11.30 11.33 -0.87
N GLU A 94 12.45 10.93 -0.34
CA GLU A 94 13.26 11.83 0.51
C GLU A 94 13.65 13.10 -0.24
N ARG A 95 14.04 13.00 -1.52
CA ARG A 95 14.40 14.16 -2.35
C ARG A 95 13.24 15.14 -2.51
N VAL A 96 12.05 14.64 -2.87
CA VAL A 96 10.83 15.45 -3.07
C VAL A 96 10.41 16.09 -1.75
N PHE A 97 10.35 15.32 -0.66
CA PHE A 97 10.04 15.83 0.67
C PHE A 97 10.98 16.97 1.09
N ASN A 98 12.27 16.79 0.83
CA ASN A 98 13.30 17.77 1.16
C ASN A 98 13.22 19.04 0.29
N ALA A 99 12.74 18.93 -0.95
CA ALA A 99 12.51 20.07 -1.82
C ALA A 99 11.33 20.92 -1.31
N ASP A 100 10.20 20.28 -1.00
CA ASP A 100 9.00 20.96 -0.47
C ASP A 100 9.27 21.65 0.87
N ALA A 101 10.04 21.00 1.74
CA ALA A 101 10.44 21.57 3.03
C ALA A 101 11.27 22.86 2.85
N ARG A 102 12.12 22.95 1.82
CA ARG A 102 12.92 24.16 1.53
C ARG A 102 12.07 25.31 1.01
N VAL A 103 11.05 25.02 0.21
CA VAL A 103 10.11 26.03 -0.28
C VAL A 103 9.28 26.60 0.87
N SER A 104 8.90 25.74 1.82
CA SER A 104 8.05 26.12 2.95
C SER A 104 8.80 26.82 4.09
N ASP A 105 10.09 26.52 4.30
CA ASP A 105 10.93 27.12 5.33
C ASP A 105 12.37 27.40 4.82
N PRO A 106 12.72 28.67 4.53
CA PRO A 106 14.07 29.06 4.10
C PRO A 106 15.17 28.72 5.12
N LEU A 107 14.84 28.55 6.41
CA LEU A 107 15.77 28.15 7.48
C LEU A 107 16.00 26.63 7.55
N ALA A 108 15.26 25.82 6.78
CA ALA A 108 15.52 24.38 6.65
C ALA A 108 16.94 24.08 6.13
N ALA A 109 17.54 25.02 5.39
CA ALA A 109 18.95 24.97 4.97
C ALA A 109 19.91 24.88 6.18
N THR A 110 19.57 25.48 7.31
CA THR A 110 20.39 25.46 8.55
C THR A 110 20.34 24.10 9.25
N LYS A 111 19.25 23.32 9.14
CA LYS A 111 19.18 21.93 9.65
C LYS A 111 20.08 20.97 8.84
N LYS A 112 20.24 21.22 7.54
CA LYS A 112 21.21 20.51 6.69
C LYS A 112 22.66 20.80 7.10
N GLN A 113 22.96 22.01 7.59
CA GLN A 113 24.27 22.38 8.13
C GLN A 113 24.66 21.54 9.37
N MET A 114 23.68 20.94 10.05
CA MET A 114 23.87 20.01 11.17
C MET A 114 23.89 18.53 10.74
N ASN A 115 24.01 18.21 9.44
CA ASN A 115 23.92 16.84 8.91
C ASN A 115 22.62 16.08 9.28
N ILE A 116 21.53 16.81 9.54
CA ILE A 116 20.22 16.18 9.78
C ILE A 116 19.53 16.03 8.43
N THR A 117 19.63 14.85 7.81
CA THR A 117 18.77 14.48 6.69
C THR A 117 17.31 14.56 7.18
N PRO A 118 16.44 15.39 6.59
CA PRO A 118 15.04 15.41 7.00
C PRO A 118 14.46 14.04 6.71
N MET A 119 14.08 13.34 7.78
CA MET A 119 13.51 12.01 7.68
C MET A 119 12.07 12.13 7.21
N LEU A 120 11.64 11.18 6.39
CA LEU A 120 10.23 11.06 6.00
C LEU A 120 9.32 11.06 7.24
N PRO A 121 8.13 11.68 7.15
CA PRO A 121 7.20 11.72 8.27
C PRO A 121 6.82 10.31 8.72
N ARG A 122 6.86 10.07 10.04
CA ARG A 122 6.36 8.83 10.66
C ARG A 122 4.92 8.97 11.15
N ASP A 123 4.57 10.16 11.62
CA ASP A 123 3.23 10.44 12.11
C ASP A 123 2.19 10.28 10.98
N PRO A 124 1.08 9.54 11.20
CA PRO A 124 0.13 9.25 10.14
C PRO A 124 -0.46 10.49 9.47
N ALA A 125 -0.76 11.53 10.25
CA ALA A 125 -1.41 12.74 9.75
C ALA A 125 -0.54 13.51 8.76
N ARG A 126 0.77 13.28 8.78
CA ARG A 126 1.71 13.81 7.78
C ARG A 126 2.09 12.78 6.73
N ALA A 127 2.30 11.54 7.14
CA ALA A 127 2.77 10.47 6.26
C ALA A 127 1.73 10.09 5.20
N ILE A 128 0.45 9.94 5.57
CA ILE A 128 -0.60 9.53 4.64
C ILE A 128 -0.85 10.60 3.56
N PRO A 129 -1.03 11.89 3.90
CA PRO A 129 -1.14 12.93 2.86
C PRO A 129 0.12 13.05 2.00
N TYR A 130 1.31 12.85 2.59
CA TYR A 130 2.55 12.89 1.82
C TYR A 130 2.66 11.74 0.80
N ILE A 131 2.26 10.52 1.19
CA ILE A 131 2.15 9.39 0.25
C ILE A 131 1.15 9.71 -0.87
N GLU A 132 0.00 10.30 -0.53
CA GLU A 132 -1.01 10.71 -1.52
C GLU A 132 -0.43 11.71 -2.53
N GLN A 133 0.19 12.79 -2.04
CA GLN A 133 0.78 13.84 -2.86
C GLN A 133 1.86 13.26 -3.77
N PHE A 134 2.75 12.41 -3.23
CA PHE A 134 3.79 11.75 -4.01
C PHE A 134 3.21 10.95 -5.19
N PHE A 135 2.08 10.26 -5.03
CA PHE A 135 1.45 9.56 -6.16
C PHE A 135 0.93 10.49 -7.25
N TYR A 136 0.35 11.63 -6.89
CA TYR A 136 -0.14 12.59 -7.87
C TYR A 136 1.00 13.29 -8.60
N GLU A 137 2.09 13.61 -7.90
CA GLU A 137 3.26 14.29 -8.48
C GLU A 137 4.07 13.40 -9.41
N GLN A 138 4.31 12.14 -9.05
CA GLN A 138 5.03 11.18 -9.90
C GLN A 138 4.28 10.87 -11.20
N TRP A 139 2.99 11.19 -11.26
CA TRP A 139 2.15 11.03 -12.44
C TRP A 139 2.05 12.31 -13.31
N ARG A 140 2.65 13.43 -12.90
CA ARG A 140 2.66 14.67 -13.69
C ARG A 140 3.30 14.45 -15.06
N THR A 141 2.48 14.61 -16.09
CA THR A 141 2.82 14.38 -17.51
C THR A 141 3.67 15.51 -18.11
N ASP A 142 3.85 16.62 -17.38
CA ASP A 142 4.63 17.79 -17.77
C ASP A 142 6.09 17.75 -17.27
N ASN A 143 6.58 16.60 -16.81
CA ASN A 143 7.98 16.44 -16.43
C ASN A 143 8.88 16.60 -17.69
N PRO A 144 9.80 17.58 -17.76
CA PRO A 144 10.55 17.92 -18.97
C PRO A 144 11.42 16.79 -19.55
N GLU A 145 11.77 15.80 -18.72
CA GLU A 145 12.54 14.61 -19.13
C GLU A 145 11.67 13.48 -19.69
N GLY A 146 10.33 13.60 -19.67
CA GLY A 146 9.40 12.65 -20.30
C GLY A 146 9.39 11.23 -19.70
N GLU A 147 10.31 10.91 -18.79
CA GLU A 147 10.38 9.61 -18.13
C GLU A 147 9.47 9.59 -16.89
N GLN A 148 8.52 8.66 -16.89
CA GLN A 148 7.86 8.23 -15.65
C GLN A 148 8.94 7.62 -14.75
N VAL A 149 9.42 8.36 -13.75
CA VAL A 149 10.59 7.93 -12.96
C VAL A 149 10.32 6.60 -12.24
N PHE A 150 9.08 6.38 -11.77
CA PHE A 150 8.73 5.17 -11.01
C PHE A 150 7.45 4.43 -11.45
N GLY A 151 6.69 4.92 -12.43
CA GLY A 151 5.49 4.23 -12.98
C GLY A 151 4.39 3.92 -11.94
N GLU A 152 3.59 2.87 -12.20
CA GLU A 152 2.56 2.40 -11.24
C GLU A 152 3.19 1.97 -9.91
N CYS A 153 2.62 2.47 -8.79
CA CYS A 153 3.15 2.22 -7.45
C CYS A 153 2.05 1.79 -6.48
N GLY A 154 2.17 0.60 -5.89
CA GLY A 154 1.24 0.10 -4.87
C GLY A 154 1.47 0.70 -3.49
N VAL A 155 0.47 0.55 -2.61
CA VAL A 155 0.59 0.89 -1.18
C VAL A 155 0.22 -0.31 -0.34
N VAL A 156 1.02 -0.56 0.68
CA VAL A 156 0.68 -1.45 1.79
C VAL A 156 0.65 -0.63 3.08
N ILE A 157 -0.49 -0.59 3.75
CA ILE A 157 -0.66 0.02 5.08
C ILE A 157 -0.79 -1.10 6.09
N ASN A 158 0.20 -1.27 6.96
CA ASN A 158 0.19 -2.27 8.01
C ASN A 158 -0.29 -1.69 9.35
N PHE A 159 -1.02 -2.50 10.12
CA PHE A 159 -1.68 -2.11 11.37
C PHE A 159 -2.66 -0.94 11.17
N LEU A 160 -3.68 -1.13 10.31
CA LEU A 160 -4.66 -0.09 9.99
C LEU A 160 -5.38 0.44 11.24
N GLU A 161 -5.65 -0.41 12.22
CA GLU A 161 -6.23 -0.08 13.52
C GLU A 161 -5.41 0.95 14.31
N SER A 162 -4.10 1.05 14.06
CA SER A 162 -3.24 2.05 14.70
C SER A 162 -3.36 3.45 14.08
N ILE A 163 -3.99 3.54 12.90
CA ILE A 163 -4.19 4.76 12.12
C ILE A 163 -5.65 5.21 12.21
N ILE A 164 -6.59 4.27 12.04
CA ILE A 164 -8.03 4.50 12.15
C ILE A 164 -8.63 3.40 13.06
N PRO A 165 -8.51 3.57 14.38
CA PRO A 165 -9.06 2.61 15.34
C PRO A 165 -10.60 2.57 15.27
N ALA A 166 -11.18 1.53 15.83
CA ALA A 166 -12.61 1.47 16.10
C ALA A 166 -12.98 2.55 17.12
N GLY A 167 -14.04 3.32 16.82
CA GLY A 167 -14.53 4.36 17.71
C GLY A 167 -15.70 5.12 17.11
N GLU A 168 -16.46 5.81 17.95
CA GLU A 168 -17.53 6.69 17.47
C GLU A 168 -16.96 8.02 16.97
N VAL A 169 -17.51 8.50 15.87
CA VAL A 169 -17.09 9.73 15.16
C VAL A 169 -17.14 10.98 16.05
N GLY A 170 -18.03 10.96 17.06
CA GLY A 170 -18.17 12.03 18.05
C GLY A 170 -16.92 12.25 18.89
N TYR A 171 -16.14 11.19 19.15
CA TYR A 171 -14.91 11.23 19.96
C TYR A 171 -13.62 11.34 19.13
N MET A 172 -13.70 11.30 17.79
CA MET A 172 -12.54 11.46 16.93
C MET A 172 -11.99 12.90 17.03
N SER A 173 -10.66 13.02 17.10
CA SER A 173 -10.01 14.32 16.98
C SER A 173 -10.19 14.88 15.56
N GLY A 174 -9.96 16.19 15.36
CA GLY A 174 -9.97 16.78 14.02
C GLY A 174 -8.96 16.13 13.07
N GLU A 175 -7.81 15.72 13.61
CA GLU A 175 -6.75 15.04 12.89
C GLU A 175 -7.17 13.63 12.44
N ASP A 176 -7.79 12.85 13.33
CA ASP A 176 -8.33 11.52 13.00
C ASP A 176 -9.43 11.60 11.93
N ARG A 177 -10.27 12.65 11.99
CA ARG A 177 -11.30 12.88 10.96
C ARG A 177 -10.68 13.15 9.61
N ASN A 178 -9.61 13.95 9.55
CA ASN A 178 -8.90 14.22 8.30
C ASN A 178 -8.26 12.96 7.73
N LEU A 179 -7.59 12.17 8.59
CA LEU A 179 -7.03 10.87 8.20
C LEU A 179 -8.09 9.93 7.64
N TRP A 180 -9.25 9.87 8.29
CA TRP A 180 -10.39 9.08 7.82
C TRP A 180 -10.89 9.56 6.45
N VAL A 181 -11.05 10.87 6.25
CA VAL A 181 -11.45 11.42 4.94
C VAL A 181 -10.44 11.05 3.85
N THR A 182 -9.13 11.17 4.12
CA THR A 182 -8.08 10.81 3.17
C THR A 182 -8.11 9.32 2.81
N LEU A 183 -8.19 8.43 3.80
CA LEU A 183 -8.25 6.99 3.53
C LEU A 183 -9.58 6.58 2.87
N GLN A 184 -10.69 7.22 3.21
CA GLN A 184 -11.96 7.02 2.49
C GLN A 184 -11.86 7.46 1.03
N LYS A 185 -11.19 8.58 0.75
CA LYS A 185 -10.91 9.03 -0.61
C LYS A 185 -10.10 7.96 -1.36
N TRP A 186 -9.03 7.43 -0.77
CA TRP A 186 -8.23 6.36 -1.39
C TRP A 186 -9.05 5.12 -1.75
N ILE A 187 -10.01 4.75 -0.88
CA ILE A 187 -10.89 3.59 -1.11
C ILE A 187 -11.91 3.87 -2.23
N THR A 188 -12.48 5.08 -2.27
CA THR A 188 -13.63 5.42 -3.13
C THR A 188 -13.26 6.02 -4.49
N THR A 189 -12.07 6.60 -4.65
CA THR A 189 -11.64 7.18 -5.93
C THR A 189 -11.51 6.08 -6.99
N THR A 190 -12.23 6.21 -8.11
CA THR A 190 -12.22 5.22 -9.21
C THR A 190 -11.80 5.76 -10.58
N GLN A 191 -11.65 7.08 -10.74
CA GLN A 191 -11.43 7.69 -12.07
C GLN A 191 -10.02 8.23 -12.32
N ASP A 192 -9.21 8.38 -11.27
CA ASP A 192 -7.84 8.88 -11.41
C ASP A 192 -6.88 7.74 -11.77
N LYS A 193 -5.79 8.00 -12.49
CA LYS A 193 -4.82 6.92 -12.80
C LYS A 193 -4.19 6.26 -11.55
N PRO A 194 -3.89 6.99 -10.45
CA PRO A 194 -3.54 6.39 -9.16
C PRO A 194 -4.59 5.41 -8.63
N ALA A 195 -5.85 5.52 -9.04
CA ALA A 195 -6.92 4.60 -8.68
C ALA A 195 -6.74 3.19 -9.25
N HIS A 196 -5.80 2.97 -10.18
CA HIS A 196 -5.45 1.63 -10.66
C HIS A 196 -4.40 0.94 -9.78
N ASN A 197 -3.70 1.70 -8.93
CA ASN A 197 -2.70 1.16 -8.03
C ASN A 197 -3.35 0.24 -6.98
N PRO A 198 -2.68 -0.86 -6.60
CA PRO A 198 -3.14 -1.69 -5.49
C PRO A 198 -2.93 -0.95 -4.18
N ILE A 199 -3.98 -0.85 -3.37
CA ILE A 199 -3.93 -0.38 -2.00
C ILE A 199 -4.34 -1.54 -1.12
N ILE A 200 -3.40 -2.02 -0.30
CA ILE A 200 -3.58 -3.17 0.58
C ILE A 200 -3.46 -2.68 2.01
N PHE A 201 -4.56 -2.75 2.74
CA PHE A 201 -4.61 -2.53 4.18
C PHE A 201 -4.46 -3.86 4.90
N ILE A 202 -3.79 -3.87 6.04
CA ILE A 202 -3.61 -5.04 6.90
C ILE A 202 -4.06 -4.68 8.30
N THR A 203 -4.86 -5.56 8.91
CA THR A 203 -5.32 -5.44 10.30
C THR A 203 -5.37 -6.83 10.94
N GLU A 204 -5.20 -6.95 12.25
CA GLU A 204 -5.40 -8.23 12.92
C GLU A 204 -6.89 -8.62 12.92
N SER A 205 -7.75 -7.66 13.22
CA SER A 205 -9.20 -7.87 13.33
C SER A 205 -9.95 -6.72 12.67
N VAL A 206 -10.89 -7.08 11.79
CA VAL A 206 -11.77 -6.10 11.12
C VAL A 206 -12.61 -5.31 12.13
N SER A 207 -12.84 -5.87 13.33
CA SER A 207 -13.58 -5.19 14.41
C SER A 207 -12.80 -4.03 15.03
N ASP A 208 -11.46 -4.03 14.91
CA ASP A 208 -10.58 -3.01 15.47
C ASP A 208 -10.43 -1.79 14.55
N VAL A 209 -11.00 -1.87 13.35
CA VAL A 209 -11.07 -0.78 12.38
C VAL A 209 -12.47 -0.17 12.41
N THR A 210 -12.54 1.15 12.22
CA THR A 210 -13.81 1.90 12.14
C THR A 210 -14.81 1.24 11.17
N GLN A 211 -16.07 1.15 11.62
CA GLN A 211 -17.19 0.53 10.90
C GLN A 211 -17.33 1.00 9.44
N ARG A 212 -17.15 2.31 9.19
CA ARG A 212 -17.28 2.91 7.85
C ARG A 212 -16.25 2.41 6.84
N ILE A 213 -15.06 2.00 7.29
CA ILE A 213 -14.05 1.44 6.40
C ILE A 213 -14.37 -0.01 6.09
N ARG A 214 -14.64 -0.82 7.12
CA ARG A 214 -14.91 -2.26 6.96
C ARG A 214 -16.19 -2.57 6.15
N GLU A 215 -17.18 -1.68 6.20
CA GLU A 215 -18.44 -1.79 5.44
C GLU A 215 -18.39 -1.08 4.08
N ASN A 216 -17.24 -0.53 3.68
CA ASN A 216 -17.13 0.16 2.41
C ASN A 216 -17.18 -0.85 1.24
N PRO A 217 -18.15 -0.76 0.31
CA PRO A 217 -18.33 -1.74 -0.75
C PRO A 217 -17.19 -1.75 -1.78
N ARG A 218 -16.33 -0.72 -1.80
CA ARG A 218 -15.14 -0.66 -2.68
C ARG A 218 -13.91 -1.32 -2.07
N LEU A 219 -13.96 -1.65 -0.78
CA LEU A 219 -12.90 -2.34 -0.06
C LEU A 219 -13.22 -3.83 -0.01
N VAL A 220 -12.38 -4.65 -0.65
CA VAL A 220 -12.55 -6.10 -0.61
C VAL A 220 -11.87 -6.66 0.63
N ASN A 221 -12.67 -7.16 1.57
CA ASN A 221 -12.16 -7.82 2.76
C ASN A 221 -11.75 -9.25 2.40
N ILE A 222 -10.50 -9.63 2.68
CA ILE A 222 -9.95 -10.97 2.44
C ILE A 222 -9.40 -11.49 3.77
N GLU A 223 -10.06 -12.53 4.29
CA GLU A 223 -9.59 -13.24 5.47
C GLU A 223 -8.36 -14.08 5.12
N ILE A 224 -7.31 -13.99 5.93
CA ILE A 224 -6.18 -14.91 5.88
C ILE A 224 -6.49 -16.02 6.88
N PRO A 225 -6.80 -17.24 6.43
CA PRO A 225 -7.09 -18.35 7.32
C PRO A 225 -5.82 -18.79 8.06
N TYR A 226 -6.01 -19.44 9.21
CA TYR A 226 -4.92 -20.23 9.79
C TYR A 226 -4.53 -21.35 8.83
N PRO A 227 -3.23 -21.62 8.64
CA PRO A 227 -2.79 -22.76 7.84
C PRO A 227 -3.33 -24.03 8.49
N ASP A 228 -3.96 -24.88 7.68
CA ASP A 228 -4.51 -26.14 8.15
C ASP A 228 -3.38 -27.15 8.49
N TYR A 229 -3.74 -28.29 9.07
CA TYR A 229 -2.77 -29.30 9.48
C TYR A 229 -2.02 -29.93 8.30
N GLU A 230 -2.62 -29.96 7.10
CA GLU A 230 -1.97 -30.49 5.90
C GLU A 230 -1.02 -29.44 5.31
N GLU A 231 -1.43 -28.17 5.18
CA GLU A 231 -0.60 -27.04 4.75
C GLU A 231 0.62 -26.80 5.65
N ARG A 232 0.55 -27.16 6.94
CA ARG A 232 1.69 -27.11 7.89
C ARG A 232 2.69 -28.24 7.72
N ASN A 233 2.26 -29.44 7.35
CA ASN A 233 3.09 -30.65 7.34
C ASN A 233 3.53 -31.08 5.93
N GLU A 234 2.70 -30.79 4.93
CA GLU A 234 3.00 -30.88 3.51
C GLU A 234 2.61 -29.52 2.89
N PRO A 235 3.54 -28.54 2.79
CA PRO A 235 3.26 -27.36 2.00
C PRO A 235 2.94 -27.89 0.61
N SER A 236 1.66 -27.79 0.22
CA SER A 236 1.11 -28.29 -1.05
C SER A 236 2.17 -28.18 -2.12
N ASN A 237 2.60 -29.27 -2.78
CA ASN A 237 3.67 -29.37 -3.78
C ASN A 237 3.76 -28.17 -4.76
N SER A 238 4.23 -27.03 -4.28
CA SER A 238 4.22 -25.75 -4.98
C SER A 238 5.55 -25.07 -4.70
N LEU A 239 6.25 -24.88 -5.82
CA LEU A 239 7.66 -24.56 -5.95
C LEU A 239 8.03 -23.16 -5.47
#